data_AF-A0A8J7GAL8-F1
#
_entry.id   AF-A0A8J7GAL8-F1
#
_cell.length_a   1.000
_cell.length_b   1.000
_cell.length_c   1.000
_cell.angle_alpha   90.00
_cell.angle_beta   90.00
_cell.angle_gamma   90.00
#
_symmetry.space_group_name_H-M   'P 1'
#
loop_
_entity.id
_entity.type
_entity.pdbx_description
1 polymer ?
#
loop_
_entity_poly.entity_id
_entity_poly.type
_entity_poly.pdbx_seq_one_letter_code
_entity_poly.pdbx_strand_id
1 'polypeptide(L)'
;MLQKFQTRSYHPVAWHGPIPELLNIEKLRQDLQQLNRAAIDLALLRSVPQVVILHGSADRIVSPAKGKALAAQLKCPYFEIPAAGHALPFTHTAHCQAILQAILQAILQAILNQRLNP
;
A
#
# COMPACT_ATOMS: atom_id res chain seq x y z
N MET A 1 -6.09 -9.03 13.79
CA MET A 1 -6.43 -8.70 12.38
C MET A 1 -5.18 -8.38 11.56
N LEU A 2 -4.28 -7.51 12.04
CA LEU A 2 -3.02 -7.18 11.36
C LEU A 2 -2.04 -8.36 11.20
N GLN A 3 -1.95 -9.24 12.20
CA GLN A 3 -1.11 -10.43 12.11
C GLN A 3 -1.55 -11.36 10.96
N LYS A 4 -2.87 -11.45 10.71
CA LYS A 4 -3.43 -12.15 9.52
C LYS A 4 -3.15 -11.40 8.22
N PHE A 5 -3.06 -10.06 8.24
CA PHE A 5 -2.67 -9.27 7.06
C PHE A 5 -1.19 -9.50 6.72
N GLN A 6 -0.31 -9.57 7.70
CA GLN A 6 1.11 -9.87 7.52
C GLN A 6 1.34 -11.28 6.99
N THR A 7 0.62 -12.28 7.51
CA THR A 7 0.73 -13.66 6.99
C THR A 7 0.08 -13.85 5.62
N ARG A 8 -0.80 -12.95 5.21
CA ARG A 8 -1.45 -12.95 3.88
C ARG A 8 -0.79 -12.00 2.88
N SER A 9 0.17 -11.18 3.33
CA SER A 9 0.94 -10.31 2.46
C SER A 9 2.12 -11.11 1.89
N TYR A 10 2.33 -11.00 0.59
CA TYR A 10 3.44 -11.67 -0.06
C TYR A 10 4.77 -11.15 0.53
N HIS A 11 5.52 -12.03 1.16
CA HIS A 11 6.90 -11.77 1.57
C HIS A 11 7.80 -12.44 0.54
N PRO A 12 8.48 -11.67 -0.35
CA PRO A 12 9.41 -12.27 -1.29
C PRO A 12 10.50 -13.01 -0.50
N VAL A 13 10.72 -14.28 -0.82
CA VAL A 13 11.90 -15.02 -0.37
C VAL A 13 13.04 -14.61 -1.29
N ALA A 14 14.24 -14.43 -0.72
CA ALA A 14 15.42 -14.14 -1.53
C ALA A 14 15.61 -15.25 -2.58
N TRP A 15 15.70 -14.85 -3.85
CA TRP A 15 15.98 -15.79 -4.93
C TRP A 15 17.46 -16.17 -4.87
N HIS A 16 17.72 -17.46 -4.69
CA HIS A 16 19.08 -18.02 -4.64
C HIS A 16 19.40 -18.89 -5.87
N GLY A 17 18.49 -18.99 -6.83
CA GLY A 17 18.72 -19.72 -8.08
C GLY A 17 19.57 -18.93 -9.08
N PRO A 18 20.10 -19.60 -10.12
CA PRO A 18 20.72 -18.90 -11.24
C PRO A 18 19.69 -17.95 -11.88
N ILE A 19 20.15 -16.83 -12.42
CA ILE A 19 19.33 -16.02 -13.34
C ILE A 19 19.03 -16.94 -14.54
N PRO A 20 17.76 -17.14 -14.94
CA PRO A 20 17.45 -18.00 -16.07
C PRO A 20 18.25 -17.58 -17.31
N GLU A 21 18.94 -18.53 -17.96
CA GLU A 21 19.73 -18.27 -19.18
C GLU A 21 18.88 -17.68 -20.32
N LEU A 22 17.57 -17.92 -20.28
CA LEU A 22 16.56 -17.44 -21.23
C LEU A 22 15.83 -16.19 -20.72
N LEU A 23 16.53 -15.21 -20.16
CA LEU A 23 15.92 -13.92 -19.89
C LEU A 23 15.60 -13.23 -21.22
N ASN A 24 14.34 -13.32 -21.65
CA ASN A 24 13.87 -12.63 -22.85
C ASN A 24 13.71 -11.13 -22.54
N ILE A 25 14.78 -10.37 -22.77
CA ILE A 25 14.86 -8.92 -22.53
C ILE A 25 13.76 -8.17 -23.26
N GLU A 26 13.45 -8.58 -24.49
CA GLU A 26 12.43 -7.91 -25.30
C GLU A 26 11.04 -8.13 -24.73
N LYS A 27 10.72 -9.35 -24.28
CA LYS A 27 9.48 -9.62 -23.55
C LYS A 27 9.40 -8.84 -22.24
N LEU A 28 10.48 -8.80 -21.46
CA LEU A 28 10.52 -8.03 -20.22
C LEU A 28 10.25 -6.54 -20.48
N ARG A 29 10.87 -5.97 -21.52
CA ARG A 29 10.65 -4.58 -21.93
C ARG A 29 9.20 -4.32 -22.31
N GLN A 30 8.59 -5.21 -23.09
CA GLN A 30 7.19 -5.12 -23.48
C GLN A 30 6.25 -5.18 -22.27
N ASP A 31 6.48 -6.13 -21.37
CA ASP A 31 5.68 -6.30 -20.16
C ASP A 31 5.78 -5.06 -19.23
N LEU A 32 6.99 -4.50 -19.07
CA LEU A 32 7.20 -3.25 -18.32
C LEU A 32 6.52 -2.03 -18.97
N GLN A 33 6.51 -1.97 -20.31
CA GLN A 33 5.81 -0.90 -21.03
C GLN A 33 4.29 -0.99 -20.88
N GLN A 34 3.73 -2.20 -20.88
CA GLN A 34 2.32 -2.41 -20.59
C GLN A 34 1.99 -1.98 -19.16
N LEU A 35 2.82 -2.37 -18.19
CA LEU A 35 2.65 -1.96 -16.79
C LEU A 35 2.68 -0.43 -16.63
N ASN A 36 3.57 0.25 -17.34
CA ASN A 36 3.66 1.72 -17.29
C ASN A 36 2.45 2.43 -17.93
N ARG A 37 1.73 1.77 -18.84
CA ARG A 37 0.52 2.29 -19.49
C ARG A 37 -0.76 1.80 -18.83
N ALA A 38 -0.67 0.88 -17.87
CA ALA A 38 -1.83 0.32 -17.20
C ALA A 38 -2.56 1.43 -16.45
N ALA A 39 -3.77 1.74 -16.90
CA ALA A 39 -4.70 2.58 -16.16
C ALA A 39 -5.43 1.71 -15.16
N ILE A 40 -5.19 1.94 -13.87
CA ILE A 40 -5.94 1.29 -12.80
C ILE A 40 -7.18 2.14 -12.54
N ASP A 41 -8.35 1.57 -12.78
CA ASP A 41 -9.60 2.23 -12.43
C ASP A 41 -9.72 2.38 -10.91
N LEU A 42 -9.93 3.61 -10.46
CA LEU A 42 -10.10 3.95 -9.05
C LEU A 42 -11.54 3.73 -8.56
N ALA A 43 -12.48 3.33 -9.41
CA ALA A 43 -13.89 3.14 -9.03
C ALA A 43 -14.05 2.20 -7.82
N LEU A 44 -13.32 1.08 -7.80
CA LEU A 44 -13.35 0.16 -6.66
C LEU A 44 -12.88 0.84 -5.38
N LEU A 45 -11.77 1.57 -5.43
CA LEU A 45 -11.23 2.28 -4.25
C LEU A 45 -12.18 3.38 -3.77
N ARG A 46 -12.89 4.05 -4.69
CA ARG A 46 -13.91 5.04 -4.35
C ARG A 46 -15.15 4.45 -3.68
N SER A 47 -15.45 3.17 -3.91
CA SER A 47 -16.54 2.46 -3.22
C SER A 47 -16.16 1.99 -1.80
N VAL A 48 -14.88 2.00 -1.44
CA VAL A 48 -14.44 1.61 -0.10
C VAL A 48 -14.73 2.77 0.87
N PRO A 49 -15.47 2.54 1.96
CA PRO A 49 -15.88 3.61 2.89
C PRO A 49 -14.71 4.38 3.51
N GLN A 50 -13.60 3.68 3.76
CA GLN A 50 -12.41 4.27 4.33
C GLN A 50 -11.17 3.75 3.61
N VAL A 51 -10.49 4.65 2.90
CA VAL A 51 -9.16 4.41 2.35
C VAL A 51 -8.14 5.17 3.18
N VAL A 52 -6.94 4.61 3.34
CA VAL A 52 -5.77 5.30 3.89
C VAL A 52 -4.55 4.88 3.08
N ILE A 53 -3.63 5.81 2.85
CA ILE A 53 -2.36 5.53 2.19
C ILE A 53 -1.23 5.67 3.22
N LEU A 54 -0.46 4.61 3.39
CA LEU A 54 0.80 4.57 4.12
C LEU A 54 1.93 4.49 3.09
N HIS A 55 2.90 5.40 3.17
CA HIS A 55 3.98 5.47 2.18
C HIS A 55 5.34 5.68 2.86
N GLY A 56 6.38 4.99 2.40
CA GLY A 56 7.73 5.19 2.92
C GLY A 56 8.42 6.40 2.26
N SER A 57 8.90 7.37 3.05
CA SER A 57 9.60 8.56 2.53
C SER A 57 10.84 8.25 1.67
N ALA A 58 11.46 7.09 1.87
CA ALA A 58 12.64 6.62 1.16
C ALA A 58 12.31 5.51 0.14
N ASP A 59 11.06 5.37 -0.30
CA ASP A 59 10.65 4.40 -1.31
C ASP A 59 11.30 4.71 -2.68
N ARG A 60 12.18 3.81 -3.12
CA ARG A 60 12.92 3.90 -4.39
C ARG A 60 12.19 3.24 -5.57
N ILE A 61 11.13 2.48 -5.31
CA ILE A 61 10.32 1.79 -6.32
C ILE A 61 9.16 2.70 -6.73
N VAL A 62 8.44 3.25 -5.74
CA VAL A 62 7.34 4.18 -5.96
C VAL A 62 7.60 5.49 -5.23
N SER A 63 7.84 6.56 -5.99
CA SER A 63 8.04 7.90 -5.43
C SER A 63 6.87 8.32 -4.50
N PRO A 64 7.16 8.93 -3.34
CA PRO A 64 6.14 9.50 -2.44
C PRO A 64 5.19 10.50 -3.13
N ALA A 65 5.65 11.19 -4.18
CA ALA A 65 4.82 12.10 -4.95
C ALA A 65 3.60 11.39 -5.59
N LYS A 66 3.78 10.14 -6.04
CA LYS A 66 2.68 9.32 -6.59
C LYS A 66 1.65 8.95 -5.51
N GLY A 67 2.12 8.60 -4.31
CA GLY A 67 1.25 8.31 -3.18
C GLY A 67 0.41 9.52 -2.77
N LYS A 68 1.03 10.71 -2.69
CA LYS A 68 0.33 11.98 -2.41
C LYS A 68 -0.70 12.32 -3.49
N ALA A 69 -0.34 12.16 -4.77
CA ALA A 69 -1.26 12.41 -5.87
C ALA A 69 -2.48 11.47 -5.84
N LEU A 70 -2.28 10.19 -5.50
CA LEU A 70 -3.37 9.23 -5.34
C LEU A 70 -4.26 9.58 -4.14
N ALA A 71 -3.66 9.96 -3.01
CA ALA A 71 -4.40 10.39 -1.82
C ALA A 71 -5.31 11.59 -2.10
N ALA A 72 -4.79 12.58 -2.86
CA ALA A 72 -5.57 13.74 -3.27
C ALA A 72 -6.75 13.36 -4.17
N GLN A 73 -6.57 12.42 -5.10
CA GLN A 73 -7.64 11.92 -5.98
C GLN A 73 -8.72 11.15 -5.21
N LEU A 74 -8.33 10.36 -4.21
CA LEU A 74 -9.24 9.59 -3.37
C LEU A 74 -9.80 10.39 -2.19
N LYS A 75 -9.29 11.61 -1.96
CA LYS A 75 -9.60 12.45 -0.79
C LYS A 75 -9.43 11.69 0.53
N CYS A 76 -8.36 10.90 0.64
CA CYS A 76 -8.10 10.04 1.78
C CYS A 76 -6.88 10.50 2.58
N PRO A 77 -6.76 10.11 3.88
CA PRO A 77 -5.57 10.37 4.66
C PRO A 77 -4.31 9.74 4.04
N TYR A 78 -3.21 10.48 4.11
CA TYR A 78 -1.89 10.04 3.67
C TYR A 78 -0.89 10.18 4.82
N PHE A 79 -0.16 9.11 5.10
CA PHE A 79 0.85 9.05 6.14
C PHE A 79 2.18 8.67 5.51
N GLU A 80 3.15 9.58 5.60
CA GLU A 80 4.52 9.33 5.19
C GLU A 80 5.34 8.88 6.37
N ILE A 81 6.03 7.74 6.24
CA ILE A 81 6.85 7.18 7.31
C ILE A 81 8.31 7.54 7.03
N PRO A 82 8.96 8.30 7.94
CA PRO A 82 10.36 8.71 7.79
C PRO A 82 11.30 7.51 7.64
N ALA A 83 12.30 7.62 6.76
CA ALA A 83 13.31 6.61 6.45
C ALA A 83 12.81 5.23 5.97
N ALA A 84 11.49 5.02 5.80
CA ALA A 84 10.94 3.77 5.31
C ALA A 84 11.02 3.64 3.78
N GLY A 85 11.39 2.46 3.30
CA GLY A 85 11.35 2.11 1.87
C GLY A 85 10.05 1.42 1.45
N HIS A 86 10.05 0.80 0.27
CA HIS A 86 8.88 0.15 -0.32
C HIS A 86 8.30 -1.00 0.54
N ALA A 87 9.18 -1.80 1.16
CA ALA A 87 8.81 -2.91 2.05
C ALA A 87 8.39 -2.43 3.46
N LEU A 88 7.81 -1.24 3.53
CA LEU A 88 7.23 -0.57 4.68
C LEU A 88 6.44 -1.52 5.62
N PRO A 89 5.54 -2.39 5.14
CA PRO A 89 4.72 -3.24 6.00
C PRO A 89 5.51 -4.30 6.78
N PHE A 90 6.74 -4.58 6.37
CA PHE A 90 7.62 -5.59 6.96
C PHE A 90 8.79 -4.95 7.73
N THR A 91 9.29 -3.82 7.26
CA THR A 91 10.45 -3.11 7.85
C THR A 91 10.04 -2.15 8.96
N HIS A 92 8.87 -1.52 8.86
CA HIS A 92 8.37 -0.50 9.80
C HIS A 92 7.02 -0.92 10.39
N THR A 93 6.89 -2.21 10.66
CA THR A 93 5.66 -2.86 11.13
C THR A 93 5.01 -2.15 12.31
N ALA A 94 5.79 -1.80 13.34
CA ALA A 94 5.26 -1.16 14.54
C ALA A 94 4.63 0.22 14.24
N HIS A 95 5.26 1.01 13.36
CA HIS A 95 4.74 2.31 12.92
C HIS A 95 3.44 2.14 12.12
N CYS A 96 3.42 1.18 11.19
CA CYS A 96 2.20 0.85 10.43
C CYS A 96 1.06 0.47 11.37
N GLN A 97 1.35 -0.38 12.36
CA GLN A 97 0.38 -0.88 13.31
C GLN A 97 -0.20 0.24 14.18
N ALA A 98 0.64 1.16 14.67
CA ALA A 98 0.19 2.29 15.46
C ALA A 98 -0.81 3.16 14.67
N ILE A 99 -0.49 3.50 13.42
CA ILE A 99 -1.37 4.30 12.56
C ILE A 99 -2.68 3.57 12.28
N LEU A 100 -2.61 2.30 11.88
CA LEU A 100 -3.80 1.50 11.57
C LEU A 100 -4.70 1.32 12.81
N GLN A 101 -4.11 1.12 13.99
CA GLN A 101 -4.86 0.96 15.23
C GLN A 101 -5.62 2.24 15.59
N ALA A 102 -4.98 3.41 15.46
CA ALA A 102 -5.64 4.70 15.70
C ALA A 102 -6.84 4.91 14.76
N ILE A 103 -6.67 4.60 13.47
CA ILE A 103 -7.74 4.71 12.46
C ILE A 103 -8.89 3.75 12.77
N LEU A 104 -8.57 2.48 13.04
CA LEU A 104 -9.60 1.48 13.36
C LEU A 104 -10.40 1.86 14.61
N GLN A 105 -9.72 2.40 15.63
CA GLN A 105 -10.38 2.86 16.84
C GLN A 105 -11.31 4.04 16.56
N ALA A 106 -10.90 5.01 15.75
CA ALA A 106 -11.76 6.12 15.34
C ALA A 106 -13.00 5.66 14.57
N ILE A 107 -12.86 4.69 13.66
CA ILE A 107 -13.98 4.10 12.91
C ILE A 107 -14.94 3.39 13.86
N LEU A 108 -14.43 2.57 14.78
CA LEU A 108 -15.26 1.86 15.76
C LEU A 108 -16.05 2.83 16.63
N GLN A 109 -15.43 3.91 17.09
CA GLN A 109 -16.12 4.95 17.87
C GLN A 109 -17.20 5.66 17.05
N ALA A 110 -16.92 6.02 15.79
CA ALA A 110 -17.91 6.64 14.93
C ALA A 110 -19.14 5.74 14.70
N ILE A 111 -18.92 4.44 14.48
CA ILE A 111 -20.00 3.46 14.33
C ILE A 111 -20.82 3.33 15.62
N LEU A 112 -20.15 3.28 16.78
CA LEU A 112 -20.84 3.18 18.08
C LEU A 112 -21.69 4.43 18.34
N ASN A 113 -21.17 5.63 18.08
CA ASN A 113 -21.89 6.87 18.28
C ASN A 113 -23.12 7.01 17.37
N GLN A 114 -23.03 6.57 16.11
CA GLN A 114 -24.19 6.55 15.19
C GLN A 114 -25.29 5.56 15.62
N ARG A 115 -24.95 4.50 16.36
CA ARG A 115 -25.94 3.55 16.91
C ARG A 115 -26.62 4.05 18.18
N LEU A 116 -26.00 4.98 18.90
CA LEU A 116 -26.51 5.51 20.17
C LEU A 116 -27.36 6.78 20.00
N ASN A 117 -27.24 7.48 18.87
CA ASN A 117 -28.06 8.64 18.49
C ASN A 117 -28.64 8.41 17.07
N PRO A 118 -29.77 7.67 16.94
CA PRO A 118 -30.43 7.48 15.65
C PRO A 118 -31.07 8.76 15.10
#